data_AF-A0A178XUB6-F1
#
_entry.id   AF-A0A178XUB6-F1
#
_cell.length_a   1.000
_cell.length_b   1.000
_cell.length_c   1.000
_cell.angle_alpha   90.00
_cell.angle_beta   90.00
_cell.angle_gamma   90.00
#
_symmetry.space_group_name_H-M   'P 1'
#
loop_
_entity.id
_entity.type
_entity.pdbx_description
1 polymer ?
#
loop_
_entity_poly.entity_id
_entity_poly.type
_entity_poly.pdbx_seq_one_letter_code
_entity_poly.pdbx_strand_id
1 'polypeptide(L)' 'MDPFNSFRDYPILPGHVAMLEGLLNRALAERNVSIGSEEADQLARKIVKLYQIGVKEPDQLWEMIRTV' A
#
# COMPACT_ATOMS: atom_id res chain seq x y z
N MET A 1 -7.92 -13.39 -17.25
CA MET A 1 -6.90 -12.40 -16.84
C MET A 1 -6.41 -12.83 -15.48
N ASP A 2 -5.20 -13.38 -15.41
CA ASP A 2 -4.58 -13.79 -14.15
C ASP A 2 -4.27 -12.55 -13.30
N PRO A 3 -4.78 -12.42 -12.07
CA PRO A 3 -4.53 -11.26 -11.22
C PRO A 3 -3.05 -11.15 -10.77
N PHE A 4 -2.23 -12.17 -11.06
CA PHE A 4 -0.81 -12.22 -10.78
C PHE A 4 0.07 -11.58 -11.88
N ASN A 5 -0.50 -11.22 -13.03
CA ASN A 5 0.28 -10.58 -14.10
C ASN A 5 0.54 -9.08 -13.87
N SER A 6 -0.15 -8.43 -12.93
CA SER A 6 0.04 -6.99 -12.64
C SER A 6 1.44 -6.63 -12.12
N PHE A 7 2.20 -7.60 -11.59
CA PHE A 7 3.60 -7.37 -11.21
C PHE A 7 4.49 -7.00 -12.39
N ARG A 8 4.14 -7.43 -13.62
CA ARG A 8 4.90 -7.08 -14.84
C ARG A 8 4.54 -5.70 -15.39
N ASP A 9 3.31 -5.25 -15.17
CA ASP A 9 2.83 -3.97 -15.71
C ASP A 9 3.29 -2.76 -14.87
N TYR A 10 3.46 -2.95 -13.55
CA TYR A 10 3.83 -1.87 -12.63
C TYR A 10 4.86 -2.31 -11.57
N PRO A 11 6.16 -2.35 -11.92
CA PRO A 11 7.21 -2.67 -10.96
C PRO A 11 7.29 -1.59 -9.86
N ILE A 12 7.42 -2.04 -8.61
CA ILE A 12 7.70 -1.16 -7.48
C ILE A 12 9.19 -0.84 -7.50
N LEU A 13 9.51 0.42 -7.82
CA LEU A 13 10.88 0.91 -7.81
C LEU A 13 11.26 1.33 -6.38
N PRO A 14 12.56 1.40 -6.04
CA PRO A 14 13.00 1.83 -4.72
C PRO A 14 12.41 3.18 -4.27
N GLY A 15 12.25 4.12 -5.21
CA GLY A 15 11.59 5.41 -4.92
C GLY A 15 10.10 5.29 -4.59
N HIS A 16 9.43 4.26 -5.10
CA HIS A 16 8.02 3.97 -4.77
C HIS A 16 7.89 3.28 -3.41
N VAL A 17 8.87 2.46 -3.02
CA VAL A 17 8.87 1.82 -1.70
C VAL A 17 8.81 2.87 -0.57
N ALA A 18 9.64 3.91 -0.63
CA ALA A 18 9.63 4.97 0.36
C ALA A 18 8.28 5.69 0.49
N MET A 19 7.57 5.88 -0.63
CA MET A 19 6.23 6.47 -0.65
C MET A 19 5.18 5.54 -0.02
N LEU A 20 5.21 4.25 -0.37
CA LEU A 20 4.29 3.24 0.17
C LEU A 20 4.55 3.00 1.68
N GLU A 21 5.82 3.01 2.10
CA GLU A 21 6.21 2.94 3.52
C GLU A 21 5.74 4.17 4.30
N GLY A 22 5.84 5.37 3.71
CA GLY A 22 5.30 6.60 4.31
C GLY A 22 3.80 6.52 4.54
N LEU A 23 3.05 6.01 3.56
CA LEU A 23 1.61 5.78 3.67
C LEU A 23 1.27 4.73 4.74
N LEU A 24 2.01 3.62 4.78
CA LEU A 24 1.82 2.58 5.77
C LEU A 24 2.07 3.12 7.18
N ASN A 25 3.20 3.77 7.42
CA ASN A 25 3.53 4.34 8.73
C ASN A 25 2.48 5.34 9.20
N ARG A 26 1.96 6.17 8.29
CA ARG A 26 0.86 7.09 8.61
C ARG A 26 -0.41 6.34 9.00
N ALA A 27 -0.78 5.29 8.28
CA ALA A 27 -1.98 4.48 8.59
C ALA A 27 -1.84 3.75 9.93
N LEU A 28 -0.66 3.21 10.22
CA LEU A 28 -0.36 2.55 11.50
C LEU A 28 -0.43 3.54 12.66
N ALA A 29 0.13 4.73 12.49
CA ALA A 29 0.09 5.78 13.51
C ALA A 29 -1.35 6.24 13.81
N GLU A 30 -2.18 6.45 12.79
CA GLU A 30 -3.59 6.85 13.00
C GLU A 30 -4.40 5.76 13.71
N ARG A 31 -4.12 4.49 13.41
CA ARG A 31 -4.85 3.34 13.99
C ARG A 31 -4.25 2.84 15.31
N ASN A 32 -3.13 3.42 15.77
CA ASN A 32 -2.33 2.91 16.91
C ASN A 32 -1.95 1.43 16.75
N VAL A 33 -1.63 1.02 15.52
CA VAL A 33 -1.28 -0.36 15.18
C VAL A 33 0.24 -0.50 15.20
N SER A 34 0.73 -1.53 15.91
CA SER A 34 2.16 -1.83 15.92
C SER A 34 2.60 -2.41 14.59
N ILE A 35 3.77 -1.98 14.12
CA ILE A 35 4.47 -2.63 13.01
C ILE A 35 4.75 -4.10 13.39
N GLY A 36 4.50 -5.03 12.48
CA GLY A 36 4.60 -6.48 12.72
C GLY A 36 3.35 -7.16 13.31
N SER A 37 2.26 -6.40 13.51
CA SER A 37 0.94 -7.00 13.75
C SER A 37 0.32 -7.51 12.44
N GLU A 38 -0.62 -8.45 12.54
CA GLU A 38 -1.34 -8.97 11.36
C GLU A 38 -2.09 -7.86 10.62
N GLU A 39 -2.63 -6.88 11.34
CA GLU A 39 -3.28 -5.71 10.75
C GLU A 39 -2.30 -4.85 9.93
N ALA A 40 -1.07 -4.67 10.41
CA ALA A 40 -0.04 -3.96 9.67
C ALA A 40 0.34 -4.67 8.37
N ASP A 41 0.46 -6.00 8.41
CA ASP A 41 0.74 -6.81 7.22
C ASP A 41 -0.40 -6.75 6.20
N GLN A 42 -1.66 -6.77 6.68
CA GLN A 42 -2.83 -6.62 5.82
C GLN A 42 -2.86 -5.25 5.14
N LEU A 43 -2.58 -4.17 5.88
CA LEU A 43 -2.48 -2.82 5.35
C LEU A 43 -1.36 -2.71 4.31
N ALA A 44 -0.18 -3.23 4.60
CA ALA A 44 0.96 -3.22 3.67
C ALA A 44 0.63 -3.94 2.35
N ARG A 45 0.04 -5.14 2.43
CA ARG A 45 -0.41 -5.90 1.24
C ARG A 45 -1.44 -5.14 0.44
N LYS A 46 -2.39 -4.46 1.11
CA LYS A 46 -3.43 -3.68 0.44
C LYS A 46 -2.83 -2.48 -0.30
N ILE A 47 -1.94 -1.72 0.34
CA ILE A 47 -1.24 -0.58 -0.26
C ILE A 47 -0.47 -1.02 -1.52
N VAL A 48 0.30 -2.11 -1.41
CA VAL A 48 1.05 -2.68 -2.54
C VAL A 48 0.12 -3.10 -3.68
N LYS A 49 -0.99 -3.77 -3.35
CA LYS A 49 -1.96 -4.22 -4.36
C LYS A 49 -2.61 -3.03 -5.08
N LEU A 50 -2.99 -1.97 -4.36
CA LEU A 50 -3.56 -0.76 -4.94
C LEU A 50 -2.57 -0.09 -5.90
N TYR A 51 -1.29 -0.04 -5.53
CA TYR A 51 -0.25 0.47 -6.41
C TYR A 51 -0.11 -0.37 -7.69
N GLN A 52 -0.12 -1.69 -7.55
CA GLN A 52 0.02 -2.63 -8.66
C GLN A 52 -1.18 -2.64 -9.63
N ILE A 53 -2.38 -2.28 -9.18
CA ILE A 53 -3.54 -2.12 -10.07
C ILE A 53 -3.57 -0.75 -10.76
N GLY A 54 -2.62 0.14 -10.46
CA GLY A 54 -2.44 1.42 -11.14
C GLY A 54 -2.75 2.68 -10.32
N VAL A 55 -3.04 2.56 -9.02
CA VAL A 55 -3.24 3.73 -8.14
C VAL A 55 -1.86 4.25 -7.70
N LYS A 56 -1.36 5.27 -8.40
CA LYS A 56 0.00 5.79 -8.18
C LYS A 56 0.06 7.03 -7.30
N GLU A 57 -1.06 7.73 -7.16
CA GLU A 57 -1.12 8.97 -6.39
C GLU A 57 -1.24 8.66 -4.89
N PRO A 58 -0.34 9.22 -4.05
CA PRO A 58 -0.36 8.97 -2.61
C PRO A 58 -1.68 9.36 -1.94
N ASP A 59 -2.31 10.45 -2.37
CA ASP A 59 -3.57 10.91 -1.81
C ASP A 59 -4.72 9.93 -2.14
N GLN A 60 -4.75 9.38 -3.35
CA GLN A 60 -5.74 8.36 -3.72
C GLN A 60 -5.53 7.06 -2.96
N LEU A 61 -4.28 6.62 -2.82
CA LEU A 61 -3.93 5.46 -1.99
C LEU A 61 -4.39 5.68 -0.54
N TRP A 62 -4.15 6.88 -0.01
CA TRP A 62 -4.55 7.28 1.33
C TRP A 62 -6.06 7.23 1.53
N GLU A 63 -6.85 7.79 0.62
CA GLU A 63 -8.32 7.73 0.71
C GLU A 63 -8.82 6.28 0.69
N MET A 64 -8.27 5.43 -0.17
CA MET A 64 -8.68 4.03 -0.29
C MET A 64 -8.34 3.18 0.95
N ILE A 65 -7.28 3.52 1.68
CA ILE A 65 -6.94 2.84 2.94
C ILE A 65 -7.66 3.44 4.14
N ARG A 66 -8.02 4.72 4.12
CA ARG A 66 -8.77 5.38 5.20
C ARG A 66 -10.23 4.97 5.26
N THR A 67 -10.83 4.65 4.11
CA THR A 67 -12.25 4.28 4.00
C THR A 67 -12.56 2.84 4.46
N VAL A 68 -11.63 2.17 5.16
CA VAL A 68 -11.79 0.81 5.70
C VAL A 68 -11.70 0.78 7.21
#